data_AF-A0AAD6IXQ0-F1
#
_entry.id   AF-A0AAD6IXQ0-F1
#
_cell.length_a   1.000
_cell.length_b   1.000
_cell.length_c   1.000
_cell.angle_alpha   90.00
_cell.angle_beta   90.00
_cell.angle_gamma   90.00
#
_symmetry.space_group_name_H-M   'P 1'
#
loop_
_entity.id
_entity.type
_entity.pdbx_description
1 polymer ?
#
loop_
_entity_poly.entity_id
_entity_poly.type
_entity_poly.pdbx_seq_one_letter_code
_entity_poly.pdbx_strand_id
1 'polypeptide(L)'
;MADAHPPKLEMLKSTDQVLAYLSSVNDTTFPEDFRHPKSVTELTTGIGNGVHRLTFTTPLAIRNETSASTPPSTAILKHSTPYVFQIGGQTVVWDLWPFELYALRDVPNTAFVKTPEVYWVDESNRVMITEDAGPGSTTLKNLLLGENIPDATVFRKIGQELGRYLSGLHKWGQNAETLRKYENKDARVIASWRTCGRLEEALAKEYPDLSQDTKEKVKIYCDKEKSNALESGDTVIMGDFWTGNVLVNLNKDGELESLYIVDWEMIRPSDAATELSQMVAEVWEAGDFSSCPDAKAAAKHLTLGLCSEYKSGMGQLPEGILREVMLGAGAHVTVWVSIGFAEQGNELTFKKARDSAMQVLEVALEKDVRLQTDSVQDWGVSALR
;
A
#
# COMPACT_ATOMS: atom_id res chain seq x y z
N MET A 1 -5.09 -14.47 -39.95
CA MET A 1 -5.38 -15.04 -38.61
C MET A 1 -6.16 -13.97 -37.87
N ALA A 2 -7.28 -14.36 -37.27
CA ALA A 2 -8.33 -13.45 -36.83
C ALA A 2 -7.84 -12.36 -35.88
N ASP A 3 -8.28 -11.13 -36.13
CA ASP A 3 -8.34 -10.03 -35.17
C ASP A 3 -9.19 -10.47 -33.97
N ALA A 4 -8.57 -11.14 -33.00
CA ALA A 4 -9.16 -11.31 -31.69
C ALA A 4 -9.04 -9.97 -30.98
N HIS A 5 -10.06 -9.12 -31.10
CA HIS A 5 -10.25 -8.06 -30.13
C HIS A 5 -10.34 -8.74 -28.75
N PRO A 6 -9.48 -8.38 -27.77
CA PRO A 6 -9.61 -8.92 -26.43
C PRO A 6 -11.05 -8.64 -25.97
N PRO A 7 -11.72 -9.60 -25.29
CA PRO A 7 -13.06 -9.37 -24.79
C PRO A 7 -13.06 -8.08 -23.98
N LYS A 8 -14.03 -7.20 -24.22
CA LYS A 8 -14.29 -6.07 -23.32
C LYS A 8 -14.68 -6.69 -21.99
N LEU A 9 -13.71 -6.84 -21.10
CA LEU A 9 -13.96 -7.18 -19.70
C LEU A 9 -14.67 -5.97 -19.10
N GLU A 10 -16.00 -6.02 -19.06
CA GLU A 10 -16.78 -5.02 -18.36
C GLU A 10 -16.62 -5.27 -16.87
N MET A 11 -16.10 -4.28 -16.14
CA MET A 11 -15.90 -4.36 -14.71
C MET A 11 -17.19 -4.82 -14.00
N LEU A 12 -17.03 -5.73 -13.04
CA LEU A 12 -18.14 -6.13 -12.17
C LEU A 12 -18.27 -5.02 -11.14
N LYS A 13 -19.33 -4.21 -11.24
CA LYS A 13 -19.57 -3.01 -10.42
C LYS A 13 -20.83 -3.10 -9.57
N SER A 14 -21.51 -4.25 -9.58
CA SER A 14 -22.74 -4.42 -8.84
C SER A 14 -22.93 -5.85 -8.37
N THR A 15 -23.70 -6.00 -7.30
CA THR A 15 -24.15 -7.30 -6.79
C THR A 15 -24.76 -8.17 -7.89
N ASP A 16 -25.61 -7.62 -8.73
CA ASP A 16 -26.27 -8.38 -9.81
C ASP A 16 -25.27 -8.89 -10.84
N GLN A 17 -24.28 -8.06 -11.21
CA GLN A 17 -23.21 -8.47 -12.13
C GLN A 17 -22.35 -9.58 -11.52
N VAL A 18 -22.00 -9.47 -10.23
CA VAL A 18 -21.22 -10.51 -9.52
C VAL A 18 -22.00 -11.83 -9.45
N LEU A 19 -23.28 -11.79 -9.08
CA LEU A 19 -24.12 -12.99 -9.01
C LEU A 19 -24.31 -13.66 -10.38
N ALA A 20 -24.51 -12.84 -11.42
CA ALA A 20 -24.61 -13.33 -12.80
C ALA A 20 -23.29 -13.97 -13.25
N TYR A 21 -22.15 -13.35 -12.93
CA TYR A 21 -20.82 -13.90 -13.22
C TYR A 21 -20.63 -15.26 -12.55
N LEU A 22 -20.78 -15.34 -11.21
CA LEU A 22 -20.62 -16.58 -10.45
C LEU A 22 -21.53 -17.72 -10.96
N SER A 23 -22.76 -17.38 -11.37
CA SER A 23 -23.70 -18.35 -11.93
C SER A 23 -23.31 -18.85 -13.32
N SER A 24 -22.55 -18.07 -14.08
CA SER A 24 -22.14 -18.38 -15.46
C SER A 24 -20.80 -19.12 -15.57
N VAL A 25 -20.02 -19.20 -14.48
CA VAL A 25 -18.76 -19.95 -14.45
C VAL A 25 -19.05 -21.44 -14.70
N ASN A 26 -18.49 -21.96 -15.80
CA ASN A 26 -18.60 -23.36 -16.22
C ASN A 26 -17.28 -24.15 -16.00
N ASP A 27 -16.33 -23.57 -15.28
CA ASP A 27 -15.06 -24.22 -14.93
C ASP A 27 -15.30 -25.32 -13.90
N THR A 28 -14.86 -26.54 -14.18
CA THR A 28 -14.97 -27.70 -13.28
C THR A 28 -14.14 -27.58 -12.00
N THR A 29 -13.17 -26.66 -11.97
CA THR A 29 -12.36 -26.36 -10.78
C THR A 29 -13.00 -25.31 -9.87
N PHE A 30 -14.06 -24.64 -10.34
CA PHE A 30 -14.77 -23.62 -9.56
C PHE A 30 -15.49 -24.26 -8.37
N PRO A 31 -15.17 -23.86 -7.11
CA PRO A 31 -15.82 -24.43 -5.94
C PRO A 31 -17.32 -24.08 -5.91
N GLU A 32 -18.18 -25.10 -5.85
CA GLU A 32 -19.65 -24.91 -5.83
C GLU A 32 -20.13 -24.06 -4.65
N ASP A 33 -19.41 -24.05 -3.53
CA ASP A 33 -19.69 -23.19 -2.38
C ASP A 33 -19.73 -21.69 -2.76
N PHE A 34 -18.96 -21.27 -3.78
CA PHE A 34 -18.93 -19.88 -4.24
C PHE A 34 -20.05 -19.51 -5.21
N ARG A 35 -20.78 -20.48 -5.77
CA ARG A 35 -21.80 -20.22 -6.79
C ARG A 35 -23.02 -19.46 -6.24
N HIS A 36 -23.31 -19.63 -4.95
CA HIS A 36 -24.51 -19.11 -4.31
C HIS A 36 -24.22 -18.44 -2.97
N PRO A 37 -23.50 -17.30 -2.95
CA PRO A 37 -23.33 -16.53 -1.73
C PRO A 37 -24.71 -16.07 -1.22
N LYS A 38 -24.87 -16.05 0.10
CA LYS A 38 -26.04 -15.50 0.78
C LYS A 38 -26.22 -14.01 0.48
N SER A 39 -25.11 -13.28 0.41
CA SER A 39 -25.09 -11.86 0.06
C SER A 39 -23.77 -11.46 -0.57
N VAL A 40 -23.81 -10.41 -1.39
CA VAL A 40 -22.64 -9.74 -1.95
C VAL A 40 -22.66 -8.30 -1.47
N THR A 41 -21.54 -7.83 -0.93
CA THR A 41 -21.35 -6.46 -0.48
C THR A 41 -20.18 -5.85 -1.26
N GLU A 42 -20.45 -4.76 -1.98
CA GLU A 42 -19.40 -3.96 -2.59
C GLU A 42 -18.53 -3.34 -1.49
N LEU A 43 -17.21 -3.53 -1.58
CA LEU A 43 -16.24 -2.92 -0.67
C LEU A 43 -15.62 -1.68 -1.31
N THR A 44 -15.17 -1.81 -2.56
CA THR A 44 -14.64 -0.71 -3.34
C THR A 44 -14.78 -1.00 -4.84
N THR A 45 -15.16 0.02 -5.61
CA THR A 45 -15.08 0.01 -7.06
C THR A 45 -14.14 1.12 -7.49
N GLY A 46 -12.86 0.77 -7.60
CA GLY A 46 -11.85 1.65 -8.16
C GLY A 46 -11.95 1.72 -9.68
N ILE A 47 -11.03 2.48 -10.26
CA ILE A 47 -10.94 2.64 -11.71
C ILE A 47 -10.43 1.35 -12.38
N GLY A 48 -9.53 0.61 -11.72
CA GLY A 48 -8.92 -0.63 -12.24
C GLY A 48 -9.45 -1.92 -11.61
N ASN A 49 -10.11 -1.85 -10.44
CA ASN A 49 -10.52 -3.04 -9.67
C ASN A 49 -11.93 -2.89 -9.08
N GLY A 50 -12.73 -3.96 -9.16
CA GLY A 50 -14.00 -4.13 -8.45
C GLY A 50 -13.85 -5.19 -7.36
N VAL A 51 -14.06 -4.81 -6.10
CA VAL A 51 -13.84 -5.67 -4.93
C VAL A 51 -15.14 -5.86 -4.17
N HIS A 52 -15.53 -7.12 -3.96
CA HIS A 52 -16.78 -7.49 -3.32
C HIS A 52 -16.54 -8.55 -2.24
N ARG A 53 -17.19 -8.40 -1.09
CA ARG A 53 -17.28 -9.43 -0.08
C ARG A 53 -18.45 -10.37 -0.38
N LEU A 54 -18.16 -11.65 -0.45
CA LEU A 54 -19.12 -12.73 -0.54
C LEU A 54 -19.37 -13.27 0.88
N THR A 55 -20.63 -13.39 1.29
CA THR A 55 -21.01 -13.98 2.58
C THR A 55 -21.79 -15.26 2.34
N PHE A 56 -21.51 -16.32 3.11
CA PHE A 56 -22.09 -17.64 2.95
C PHE A 56 -22.92 -18.04 4.18
N THR A 57 -23.98 -18.83 3.97
CA THR A 57 -24.82 -19.34 5.08
C THR A 57 -24.10 -20.45 5.85
N THR A 58 -23.39 -21.30 5.12
CA THR A 58 -22.57 -22.38 5.68
C THR A 58 -21.10 -21.98 5.56
N PRO A 59 -20.27 -22.24 6.58
CA PRO A 59 -18.83 -22.10 6.46
C PRO A 59 -18.29 -22.84 5.22
N LEU A 60 -17.40 -22.18 4.49
CA LEU A 60 -16.80 -22.69 3.26
C LEU A 60 -16.02 -23.98 3.55
N ALA A 61 -16.21 -25.01 2.72
CA ALA A 61 -15.51 -26.30 2.86
C ALA A 61 -14.08 -26.25 2.31
N ILE A 62 -13.37 -25.14 2.53
CA ILE A 62 -12.00 -24.94 2.07
C ILE A 62 -11.07 -25.67 3.04
N ARG A 63 -10.25 -26.57 2.50
CA ARG A 63 -9.32 -27.40 3.28
C ARG A 63 -8.12 -26.55 3.74
N ASN A 64 -8.22 -25.95 4.92
CA ASN A 64 -7.02 -25.50 5.61
C ASN A 64 -6.51 -26.65 6.48
N GLU A 65 -5.55 -27.41 5.96
CA GLU A 65 -4.89 -28.52 6.68
C GLU A 65 -4.07 -28.05 7.91
N THR A 66 -3.95 -26.73 8.15
CA THR A 66 -2.98 -26.15 9.08
C THR A 66 -3.53 -25.23 10.17
N SER A 67 -4.85 -25.07 10.33
CA SER A 67 -5.38 -24.22 11.41
C SER A 67 -6.66 -24.79 12.03
N ALA A 68 -6.67 -24.91 13.36
CA ALA A 68 -7.80 -25.29 14.20
C ALA A 68 -8.92 -24.21 14.26
N SER A 69 -9.07 -23.40 13.21
CA SER A 69 -10.05 -22.33 13.11
C SER A 69 -11.34 -22.83 12.48
N THR A 70 -12.48 -22.28 12.95
CA THR A 70 -13.77 -22.42 12.28
C THR A 70 -13.63 -22.05 10.80
N PRO A 71 -14.20 -22.82 9.85
CA PRO A 71 -14.08 -22.50 8.43
C PRO A 71 -14.66 -21.10 8.14
N PRO A 72 -14.11 -20.36 7.16
CA PRO A 72 -14.53 -19.00 6.89
C PRO A 72 -15.95 -18.98 6.34
N SER A 73 -16.76 -18.00 6.78
CA SER A 73 -18.11 -17.76 6.22
C SER A 73 -18.13 -16.60 5.22
N THR A 74 -16.96 -16.05 4.89
CA THR A 74 -16.80 -14.98 3.89
C THR A 74 -15.60 -15.23 2.99
N ALA A 75 -15.63 -14.62 1.81
CA ALA A 75 -14.52 -14.56 0.85
C ALA A 75 -14.54 -13.22 0.12
N ILE A 76 -13.43 -12.85 -0.52
CA ILE A 76 -13.34 -11.64 -1.36
C ILE A 76 -13.31 -12.06 -2.82
N LEU A 77 -14.16 -11.45 -3.63
CA LEU A 77 -14.07 -11.48 -5.09
C LEU A 77 -13.46 -10.17 -5.57
N LYS A 78 -12.32 -10.26 -6.27
CA LYS A 78 -11.68 -9.14 -6.94
C LYS A 78 -11.70 -9.37 -8.44
N HIS A 79 -12.19 -8.39 -9.19
CA HIS A 79 -12.15 -8.35 -10.65
C HIS A 79 -11.25 -7.19 -11.09
N SER A 80 -10.26 -7.50 -11.92
CA SER A 80 -9.31 -6.51 -12.43
C SER A 80 -9.50 -6.30 -13.93
N THR A 81 -9.64 -5.04 -14.35
CA THR A 81 -9.71 -4.68 -15.78
C THR A 81 -8.55 -3.78 -16.13
N PRO A 82 -7.94 -3.92 -17.33
CA PRO A 82 -6.87 -3.03 -17.72
C PRO A 82 -7.42 -1.60 -17.86
N TYR A 83 -6.76 -0.64 -17.21
CA TYR A 83 -7.13 0.77 -17.27
C TYR A 83 -6.16 1.54 -18.16
N VAL A 84 -6.68 2.32 -19.10
CA VAL A 84 -5.85 3.10 -20.05
C VAL A 84 -5.94 4.57 -19.72
N PHE A 85 -4.79 5.21 -19.53
CA PHE A 85 -4.70 6.63 -19.25
C PHE A 85 -3.48 7.27 -19.93
N GLN A 86 -3.40 8.60 -19.89
CA GLN A 86 -2.34 9.36 -20.56
C GLN A 86 -1.41 10.00 -19.54
N ILE A 87 -0.10 9.78 -19.69
CA ILE A 87 0.94 10.47 -18.93
C ILE A 87 1.88 11.16 -19.92
N GLY A 88 1.97 12.50 -19.87
CA GLY A 88 2.90 13.24 -20.74
C GLY A 88 2.66 13.01 -22.24
N GLY A 89 1.42 12.74 -22.65
CA GLY A 89 1.05 12.38 -24.03
C GLY A 89 1.37 10.93 -24.44
N GLN A 90 1.87 10.11 -23.52
CA GLN A 90 2.05 8.68 -23.72
C GLN A 90 0.86 7.90 -23.16
N THR A 91 0.42 6.89 -23.90
CA THR A 91 -0.61 5.95 -23.45
C THR A 91 0.01 4.92 -22.52
N VAL A 92 -0.48 4.87 -21.29
CA VAL A 92 -0.10 3.87 -20.29
C VAL A 92 -1.27 2.92 -20.10
N VAL A 93 -0.99 1.62 -20.12
CA VAL A 93 -1.96 0.56 -19.83
C VAL A 93 -1.63 0.03 -18.44
N TRP A 94 -2.55 0.20 -17.51
CA TRP A 94 -2.51 -0.36 -16.18
C TRP A 94 -3.04 -1.78 -16.25
N ASP A 95 -2.17 -2.73 -16.59
CA ASP A 95 -2.51 -4.17 -16.62
C ASP A 95 -1.65 -4.95 -15.62
N LEU A 96 -1.98 -4.82 -14.34
CA LEU A 96 -1.14 -5.27 -13.23
C LEU A 96 -1.62 -6.58 -12.57
N TRP A 97 -2.75 -7.12 -13.01
CA TRP A 97 -3.42 -8.24 -12.34
C TRP A 97 -2.55 -9.51 -12.14
N PRO A 98 -1.65 -9.92 -13.06
CA PRO A 98 -0.88 -11.15 -12.85
C PRO A 98 0.09 -11.01 -11.69
N PHE A 99 0.62 -9.81 -11.46
CA PHE A 99 1.61 -9.55 -10.42
C PHE A 99 1.01 -9.66 -9.02
N GLU A 100 -0.23 -9.20 -8.84
CA GLU A 100 -0.96 -9.43 -7.59
C GLU A 100 -1.15 -10.92 -7.33
N LEU A 101 -1.59 -11.69 -8.34
CA LEU A 101 -1.78 -13.13 -8.19
C LEU A 101 -0.47 -13.85 -7.80
N TYR A 102 0.65 -13.48 -8.42
CA TYR A 102 1.96 -14.01 -8.04
C TYR A 102 2.30 -13.63 -6.61
N ALA A 103 2.14 -12.35 -6.25
CA ALA A 103 2.44 -11.89 -4.90
C ALA A 103 1.66 -12.65 -3.83
N LEU A 104 0.33 -12.81 -4.00
CA LEU A 104 -0.52 -13.53 -3.05
C LEU A 104 -0.07 -14.98 -2.81
N ARG A 105 0.61 -15.61 -3.78
CA ARG A 105 1.12 -16.98 -3.70
C ARG A 105 2.54 -17.09 -3.16
N ASP A 106 3.40 -16.12 -3.45
CA ASP A 106 4.85 -16.29 -3.29
C ASP A 106 5.45 -15.44 -2.16
N VAL A 107 4.88 -14.28 -1.82
CA VAL A 107 5.51 -13.40 -0.84
C VAL A 107 5.50 -14.06 0.55
N PRO A 108 6.56 -13.88 1.35
CA PRO A 108 6.67 -14.55 2.63
C PRO A 108 5.62 -14.04 3.61
N ASN A 109 4.98 -14.95 4.34
CA ASN A 109 4.14 -14.63 5.49
C ASN A 109 4.93 -14.71 6.80
N THR A 110 4.46 -14.03 7.84
CA THR A 110 4.95 -14.18 9.22
C THR A 110 3.83 -14.69 10.12
N ALA A 111 4.12 -14.81 11.42
CA ALA A 111 3.10 -15.21 12.39
C ALA A 111 1.94 -14.20 12.48
N PHE A 112 2.21 -12.90 12.26
CA PHE A 112 1.22 -11.83 12.35
C PHE A 112 0.81 -11.26 11.00
N VAL A 113 1.75 -11.12 10.07
CA VAL A 113 1.52 -10.45 8.78
C VAL A 113 1.35 -11.48 7.68
N LYS A 114 0.22 -11.41 6.99
CA LYS A 114 -0.18 -12.37 5.96
C LYS A 114 -0.57 -11.68 4.66
N THR A 115 -0.52 -12.42 3.56
CA THR A 115 -1.30 -12.14 2.35
C THR A 115 -2.56 -13.01 2.32
N PRO A 116 -3.67 -12.51 1.75
CA PRO A 116 -4.86 -13.33 1.54
C PRO A 116 -4.56 -14.60 0.74
N GLU A 117 -5.03 -15.75 1.23
CA GLU A 117 -4.97 -16.99 0.46
C GLU A 117 -5.82 -16.90 -0.82
N VAL A 118 -5.33 -17.46 -1.92
CA VAL A 118 -6.07 -17.51 -3.19
C VAL A 118 -6.86 -18.81 -3.27
N TYR A 119 -8.19 -18.72 -3.19
CA TYR A 119 -9.06 -19.89 -3.27
C TYR A 119 -9.32 -20.33 -4.71
N TRP A 120 -9.51 -19.39 -5.62
CA TRP A 120 -9.78 -19.68 -7.03
C TRP A 120 -9.46 -18.48 -7.93
N VAL A 121 -9.14 -18.74 -9.21
CA VAL A 121 -8.84 -17.71 -10.21
C VAL A 121 -9.43 -18.10 -11.56
N ASP A 122 -10.11 -17.15 -12.20
CA ASP A 122 -10.39 -17.15 -13.64
C ASP A 122 -9.44 -16.18 -14.33
N GLU A 123 -8.38 -16.70 -14.94
CA GLU A 123 -7.39 -15.87 -15.63
C GLU A 123 -7.97 -15.22 -16.91
N SER A 124 -8.99 -15.84 -17.52
CA SER A 124 -9.59 -15.33 -18.76
C SER A 124 -10.45 -14.10 -18.49
N ASN A 125 -11.19 -14.12 -17.39
CA ASN A 125 -12.02 -13.01 -16.93
C ASN A 125 -11.34 -12.12 -15.88
N ARG A 126 -10.11 -12.46 -15.48
CA ARG A 126 -9.32 -11.71 -14.47
C ARG A 126 -10.05 -11.54 -13.14
N VAL A 127 -10.75 -12.60 -12.73
CA VAL A 127 -11.45 -12.65 -11.46
C VAL A 127 -10.69 -13.58 -10.54
N MET A 128 -10.45 -13.15 -9.31
CA MET A 128 -9.92 -13.99 -8.25
C MET A 128 -10.86 -14.01 -7.06
N ILE A 129 -10.95 -15.16 -6.40
CA ILE A 129 -11.59 -15.31 -5.11
C ILE A 129 -10.52 -15.62 -4.07
N THR A 130 -10.44 -14.80 -3.03
CA THR A 130 -9.42 -14.87 -1.99
C THR A 130 -10.02 -14.96 -0.60
N GLU A 131 -9.18 -15.29 0.37
CA GLU A 131 -9.45 -15.13 1.80
C GLU A 131 -9.92 -13.70 2.10
N ASP A 132 -10.92 -13.60 2.97
CA ASP A 132 -11.31 -12.36 3.61
C ASP A 132 -10.56 -12.25 4.92
N ALA A 133 -9.93 -11.10 5.18
CA ALA A 133 -9.24 -10.82 6.44
C ALA A 133 -10.19 -10.84 7.65
N GLY A 134 -11.50 -10.94 7.40
CA GLY A 134 -12.54 -11.17 8.39
C GLY A 134 -13.46 -9.96 8.50
N PRO A 135 -14.72 -10.17 8.94
CA PRO A 135 -15.71 -9.10 9.02
C PRO A 135 -15.39 -8.02 10.06
N GLY A 136 -14.51 -8.32 11.02
CA GLY A 136 -14.02 -7.37 12.03
C GLY A 136 -12.74 -6.62 11.61
N SER A 137 -12.17 -6.94 10.45
CA SER A 137 -10.97 -6.27 9.96
C SER A 137 -11.27 -4.81 9.58
N THR A 138 -10.31 -3.92 9.83
CA THR A 138 -10.34 -2.52 9.40
C THR A 138 -9.01 -2.12 8.79
N THR A 139 -8.97 -1.13 7.91
CA THR A 139 -7.68 -0.61 7.41
C THR A 139 -6.93 0.08 8.55
N LEU A 140 -5.60 0.04 8.52
CA LEU A 140 -4.74 0.76 9.46
C LEU A 140 -5.02 2.27 9.42
N LYS A 141 -5.36 2.80 8.25
CA LYS A 141 -5.83 4.18 8.09
C LYS A 141 -7.08 4.45 8.92
N ASN A 142 -8.12 3.63 8.76
CA ASN A 142 -9.38 3.80 9.49
C ASN A 142 -9.18 3.57 10.99
N LEU A 143 -8.27 2.68 11.38
CA LEU A 143 -7.92 2.47 12.79
C LEU A 143 -7.30 3.72 13.43
N LEU A 144 -6.40 4.43 12.72
CA LEU A 144 -5.78 5.68 13.20
C LEU A 144 -6.76 6.87 13.19
N LEU A 145 -7.67 6.91 12.20
CA LEU A 145 -8.68 7.96 12.06
C LEU A 145 -9.92 7.75 12.95
N GLY A 146 -10.03 6.61 13.64
CA GLY A 146 -11.16 6.28 14.49
C GLY A 146 -11.30 7.24 15.68
N GLU A 147 -12.54 7.48 16.12
CA GLU A 147 -12.83 8.31 17.30
C GLU A 147 -12.24 7.70 18.58
N ASN A 148 -12.25 6.36 18.65
CA ASN A 148 -11.64 5.58 19.72
C ASN A 148 -10.59 4.67 19.10
N ILE A 149 -9.32 4.93 19.42
CA ILE A 149 -8.21 4.13 18.95
C ILE A 149 -7.70 3.21 20.08
N PRO A 150 -7.07 2.07 19.75
CA PRO A 150 -6.37 1.24 20.72
C PRO A 150 -5.24 2.00 21.44
N ASP A 151 -4.73 1.41 22.51
CA ASP A 151 -3.56 1.96 23.21
C ASP A 151 -2.35 2.08 22.26
N ALA A 152 -1.53 3.11 22.46
CA ALA A 152 -0.35 3.37 21.63
C ALA A 152 0.65 2.20 21.61
N THR A 153 0.64 1.31 22.60
CA THR A 153 1.41 0.06 22.60
C THR A 153 0.97 -0.91 21.51
N VAL A 154 -0.33 -0.97 21.17
CA VAL A 154 -0.85 -1.76 20.05
C VAL A 154 -0.31 -1.22 18.73
N PHE A 155 -0.31 0.09 18.54
CA PHE A 155 0.27 0.72 17.34
C PHE A 155 1.78 0.50 17.23
N ARG A 156 2.50 0.54 18.34
CA ARG A 156 3.92 0.16 18.38
C ARG A 156 4.12 -1.28 17.94
N LYS A 157 3.28 -2.20 18.42
CA LYS A 157 3.31 -3.62 18.06
C LYS A 157 3.00 -3.82 16.58
N ILE A 158 1.99 -3.14 16.03
CA ILE A 158 1.70 -3.13 14.58
C ILE A 158 2.95 -2.69 13.80
N GLY A 159 3.54 -1.55 14.18
CA GLY A 159 4.76 -1.05 13.57
C GLY A 159 5.87 -2.10 13.62
N GLN A 160 6.09 -2.73 14.77
CA GLN A 160 7.11 -3.77 14.93
C GLN A 160 6.88 -4.97 14.00
N GLU A 161 5.65 -5.49 13.91
CA GLU A 161 5.36 -6.63 13.04
C GLU A 161 5.51 -6.27 11.55
N LEU A 162 5.09 -5.07 11.14
CA LEU A 162 5.32 -4.58 9.78
C LEU A 162 6.80 -4.38 9.47
N GLY A 163 7.58 -3.85 10.42
CA GLY A 163 9.03 -3.66 10.25
C GLY A 163 9.77 -4.98 10.07
N ARG A 164 9.44 -5.99 10.88
CA ARG A 164 9.98 -7.35 10.71
C ARG A 164 9.57 -7.95 9.37
N TYR A 165 8.29 -7.83 9.01
CA TYR A 165 7.78 -8.31 7.74
C TYR A 165 8.53 -7.69 6.55
N LEU A 166 8.63 -6.36 6.48
CA LEU A 166 9.31 -5.67 5.38
C LEU A 166 10.79 -6.06 5.28
N SER A 167 11.48 -6.23 6.41
CA SER A 167 12.87 -6.70 6.37
C SER A 167 12.99 -8.12 5.80
N GLY A 168 12.02 -8.99 6.08
CA GLY A 168 11.93 -10.32 5.49
C GLY A 168 11.59 -10.30 4.01
N LEU A 169 10.59 -9.50 3.63
CA LEU A 169 10.17 -9.28 2.25
C LEU A 169 11.34 -8.78 1.41
N HIS A 170 12.07 -7.75 1.86
CA HIS A 170 13.16 -7.17 1.10
C HIS A 170 14.35 -8.14 0.95
N LYS A 171 14.68 -8.90 2.01
CA LYS A 171 15.71 -9.94 1.89
C LYS A 171 15.32 -11.05 0.91
N TRP A 172 14.06 -11.46 0.91
CA TRP A 172 13.54 -12.41 -0.07
C TRP A 172 13.54 -11.82 -1.49
N GLY A 173 13.21 -10.53 -1.60
CA GLY A 173 13.13 -9.76 -2.84
C GLY A 173 14.47 -9.49 -3.51
N GLN A 174 15.60 -9.61 -2.79
CA GLN A 174 16.96 -9.41 -3.33
C GLN A 174 17.44 -10.55 -4.25
N ASN A 175 16.72 -11.68 -4.28
CA ASN A 175 17.10 -12.79 -5.14
C ASN A 175 16.91 -12.45 -6.63
N ALA A 176 17.91 -12.76 -7.47
CA ALA A 176 17.90 -12.42 -8.89
C ALA A 176 16.73 -13.05 -9.69
N GLU A 177 16.25 -14.23 -9.30
CA GLU A 177 15.06 -14.84 -9.90
C GLU A 177 13.79 -14.09 -9.50
N THR A 178 13.65 -13.74 -8.21
CA THR A 178 12.55 -12.92 -7.69
C THR A 178 12.50 -11.55 -8.37
N LEU A 179 13.63 -10.85 -8.49
CA LEU A 179 13.71 -9.56 -9.19
C LEU A 179 13.23 -9.66 -10.65
N ARG A 180 13.66 -10.70 -11.38
CA ARG A 180 13.21 -10.92 -12.76
C ARG A 180 11.72 -11.26 -12.85
N LYS A 181 11.21 -12.06 -11.92
CA LYS A 181 9.80 -12.47 -11.89
C LYS A 181 8.86 -11.29 -11.68
N TYR A 182 9.25 -10.35 -10.81
CA TYR A 182 8.45 -9.17 -10.47
C TYR A 182 8.82 -7.94 -11.30
N GLU A 183 9.50 -8.10 -12.44
CA GLU A 183 9.81 -6.99 -13.36
C GLU A 183 8.53 -6.42 -14.00
N ASN A 184 7.85 -5.56 -13.24
CA ASN A 184 6.56 -4.96 -13.55
C ASN A 184 6.76 -3.55 -14.12
N LYS A 185 6.94 -3.48 -15.44
CA LYS A 185 7.26 -2.23 -16.16
C LYS A 185 6.16 -1.19 -16.06
N ASP A 186 4.90 -1.61 -16.03
CA ASP A 186 3.76 -0.69 -15.97
C ASP A 186 3.70 -0.02 -14.59
N ALA A 187 3.90 -0.79 -13.50
CA ALA A 187 4.02 -0.25 -12.15
C ALA A 187 5.19 0.74 -12.00
N ARG A 188 6.30 0.53 -12.73
CA ARG A 188 7.44 1.45 -12.78
C ARG A 188 7.12 2.77 -13.46
N VAL A 189 6.46 2.72 -14.61
CA VAL A 189 6.00 3.92 -15.30
C VAL A 189 5.06 4.72 -14.41
N ILE A 190 4.10 4.05 -13.75
CA ILE A 190 3.19 4.68 -12.78
C ILE A 190 3.99 5.31 -11.63
N ALA A 191 4.92 4.58 -11.03
CA ALA A 191 5.73 5.04 -9.90
C ALA A 191 6.56 6.29 -10.23
N SER A 192 7.16 6.34 -11.44
CA SER A 192 7.95 7.49 -11.90
C SER A 192 7.14 8.80 -11.94
N TRP A 193 5.85 8.69 -12.23
CA TRP A 193 4.97 9.85 -12.38
C TRP A 193 4.22 10.20 -11.10
N ARG A 194 3.72 9.21 -10.35
CA ARG A 194 2.65 9.41 -9.36
C ARG A 194 2.98 10.44 -8.28
N THR A 195 4.23 10.45 -7.81
CA THR A 195 4.70 11.41 -6.79
C THR A 195 5.70 12.39 -7.40
N CYS A 196 6.86 11.92 -7.85
CA CYS A 196 7.93 12.79 -8.37
C CYS A 196 7.55 13.51 -9.67
N GLY A 197 6.66 12.94 -10.49
CA GLY A 197 6.10 13.61 -11.66
C GLY A 197 5.16 14.78 -11.32
N ARG A 198 4.64 14.85 -10.10
CA ARG A 198 3.71 15.89 -9.63
C ARG A 198 4.32 16.86 -8.63
N LEU A 199 5.42 16.48 -7.96
CA LEU A 199 6.00 17.26 -6.87
C LEU A 199 6.41 18.68 -7.30
N GLU A 200 7.08 18.81 -8.45
CA GLU A 200 7.53 20.12 -8.96
C GLU A 200 6.33 21.07 -9.19
N GLU A 201 5.26 20.56 -9.79
CA GLU A 201 4.02 21.33 -10.02
C GLU A 201 3.33 21.69 -8.71
N ALA A 202 3.20 20.72 -7.79
CA ALA A 202 2.62 20.95 -6.47
C ALA A 202 3.38 22.05 -5.71
N LEU A 203 4.71 22.00 -5.71
CA LEU A 203 5.52 23.02 -5.06
C LEU A 203 5.43 24.38 -5.73
N ALA A 204 5.43 24.43 -7.07
CA ALA A 204 5.29 25.69 -7.79
C ALA A 204 3.95 26.39 -7.50
N LYS A 205 2.89 25.59 -7.34
CA LYS A 205 1.55 26.08 -6.99
C LYS A 205 1.49 26.58 -5.55
N GLU A 206 1.98 25.78 -4.60
CA GLU A 206 1.80 26.03 -3.17
C GLU A 206 2.85 26.99 -2.58
N TYR A 207 4.02 27.08 -3.22
CA TYR A 207 5.18 27.89 -2.82
C TYR A 207 5.78 28.64 -4.02
N PRO A 208 5.08 29.64 -4.58
CA PRO A 208 5.56 30.37 -5.76
C PRO A 208 6.93 31.05 -5.53
N ASP A 209 7.16 31.52 -4.30
CA ASP A 209 8.38 32.21 -3.86
C ASP A 209 9.51 31.28 -3.41
N LEU A 210 9.38 29.96 -3.63
CA LEU A 210 10.42 29.00 -3.28
C LEU A 210 11.75 29.37 -3.96
N SER A 211 12.85 29.30 -3.21
CA SER A 211 14.17 29.73 -3.68
C SER A 211 14.61 28.93 -4.92
N GLN A 212 15.40 29.56 -5.80
CA GLN A 212 15.90 28.88 -7.00
C GLN A 212 16.79 27.68 -6.66
N ASP A 213 17.59 27.78 -5.59
CA ASP A 213 18.42 26.68 -5.08
C ASP A 213 17.57 25.48 -4.64
N THR A 214 16.50 25.72 -3.87
CA THR A 214 15.58 24.65 -3.45
C THR A 214 14.86 24.03 -4.65
N LYS A 215 14.41 24.83 -5.61
CA LYS A 215 13.77 24.35 -6.85
C LYS A 215 14.72 23.43 -7.63
N GLU A 216 15.99 23.80 -7.77
CA GLU A 216 17.00 22.98 -8.45
C GLU A 216 17.30 21.68 -7.70
N LYS A 217 17.45 21.74 -6.37
CA LYS A 217 17.64 20.55 -5.51
C LYS A 217 16.46 19.58 -5.62
N VAL A 218 15.23 20.07 -5.58
CA VAL A 218 14.02 19.24 -5.78
C VAL A 218 14.00 18.63 -7.17
N LYS A 219 14.32 19.41 -8.21
CA LYS A 219 14.38 18.89 -9.57
C LYS A 219 15.39 17.75 -9.71
N ILE A 220 16.60 17.91 -9.16
CA ILE A 220 17.63 16.87 -9.16
C ILE A 220 17.12 15.61 -8.46
N TYR A 221 16.46 15.75 -7.30
CA TYR A 221 15.84 14.64 -6.60
C TYR A 221 14.75 13.96 -7.45
N CYS A 222 13.81 14.72 -8.01
CA CYS A 222 12.74 14.18 -8.86
C CYS A 222 13.28 13.44 -10.09
N ASP A 223 14.30 13.99 -10.76
CA ASP A 223 14.91 13.36 -11.92
C ASP A 223 15.61 12.04 -11.54
N LYS A 224 16.31 12.02 -10.39
CA LYS A 224 16.92 10.80 -9.83
C LYS A 224 15.85 9.75 -9.56
N GLU A 225 14.78 10.09 -8.84
CA GLU A 225 13.73 9.14 -8.46
C GLU A 225 12.93 8.65 -9.67
N LYS A 226 12.69 9.50 -10.68
CA LYS A 226 12.10 9.08 -11.96
C LYS A 226 13.01 8.05 -12.65
N SER A 227 14.33 8.26 -12.67
CA SER A 227 15.29 7.30 -13.22
C SER A 227 15.28 6.00 -12.44
N ASN A 228 15.37 6.07 -11.10
CA ASN A 228 15.35 4.91 -10.21
C ASN A 228 14.07 4.08 -10.38
N ALA A 229 12.92 4.74 -10.51
CA ALA A 229 11.65 4.05 -10.70
C ALA A 229 11.58 3.30 -12.04
N LEU A 230 12.30 3.76 -13.09
CA LEU A 230 12.34 3.10 -14.40
C LEU A 230 13.44 2.03 -14.49
N GLU A 231 14.54 2.23 -13.75
CA GLU A 231 15.66 1.29 -13.65
C GLU A 231 15.38 0.16 -12.66
N SER A 232 16.22 -0.89 -12.68
CA SER A 232 16.03 -2.05 -11.80
C SER A 232 16.40 -1.70 -10.35
N GLY A 233 15.49 -1.99 -9.43
CA GLY A 233 15.77 -1.95 -7.98
C GLY A 233 16.65 -3.11 -7.50
N ASP A 234 17.14 -2.97 -6.26
CA ASP A 234 17.97 -3.95 -5.57
C ASP A 234 17.15 -4.96 -4.74
N THR A 235 15.87 -4.66 -4.51
CA THR A 235 14.91 -5.55 -3.85
C THR A 235 13.53 -5.44 -4.48
N VAL A 236 12.69 -6.47 -4.31
CA VAL A 236 11.25 -6.35 -4.54
C VAL A 236 10.59 -5.62 -3.37
N ILE A 237 9.71 -4.67 -3.70
CA ILE A 237 8.84 -3.95 -2.78
C ILE A 237 7.37 -4.23 -3.13
N MET A 238 6.45 -4.10 -2.17
CA MET A 238 5.01 -4.17 -2.44
C MET A 238 4.54 -3.03 -3.35
N GLY A 239 5.17 -1.86 -3.24
CA GLY A 239 5.11 -0.81 -4.25
C GLY A 239 3.91 0.13 -4.18
N ASP A 240 2.89 -0.24 -3.41
CA ASP A 240 1.81 0.64 -2.92
C ASP A 240 1.52 0.36 -1.43
N PHE A 241 2.58 0.41 -0.61
CA PHE A 241 2.52 0.05 0.79
C PHE A 241 2.15 1.26 1.66
N TRP A 242 0.85 1.49 1.82
CA TRP A 242 0.28 2.55 2.66
C TRP A 242 -0.75 2.00 3.65
N THR A 243 -1.19 2.87 4.58
CA THR A 243 -2.10 2.52 5.67
C THR A 243 -3.48 2.02 5.19
N GLY A 244 -3.88 2.32 3.95
CA GLY A 244 -5.10 1.78 3.33
C GLY A 244 -5.01 0.30 2.95
N ASN A 245 -3.81 -0.18 2.59
CA ASN A 245 -3.55 -1.54 2.12
C ASN A 245 -3.10 -2.50 3.22
N VAL A 246 -3.14 -2.07 4.48
CA VAL A 246 -2.88 -2.91 5.65
C VAL A 246 -4.18 -3.07 6.43
N LEU A 247 -4.74 -4.28 6.43
CA LEU A 247 -5.90 -4.63 7.23
C LEU A 247 -5.45 -5.13 8.60
N VAL A 248 -6.10 -4.65 9.66
CA VAL A 248 -5.78 -4.94 11.05
C VAL A 248 -6.93 -5.70 11.68
N ASN A 249 -6.60 -6.83 12.31
CA ASN A 249 -7.49 -7.56 13.20
C ASN A 249 -7.03 -7.41 14.63
N LEU A 250 -7.95 -6.97 15.48
CA LEU A 250 -7.74 -6.91 16.93
C LEU A 250 -8.63 -7.96 17.58
N ASN A 251 -8.12 -8.60 18.63
CA ASN A 251 -8.92 -9.52 19.42
C ASN A 251 -9.90 -8.74 20.32
N LYS A 252 -10.69 -9.46 21.12
CA LYS A 252 -11.71 -8.87 22.01
C LYS A 252 -11.15 -7.94 23.08
N ASP A 253 -9.88 -8.08 23.41
CA ASP A 253 -9.17 -7.25 24.40
C ASP A 253 -8.52 -6.02 23.74
N GLY A 254 -8.67 -5.85 22.42
CA GLY A 254 -8.07 -4.75 21.66
C GLY A 254 -6.61 -4.97 21.27
N GLU A 255 -6.08 -6.18 21.51
CA GLU A 255 -4.70 -6.53 21.18
C GLU A 255 -4.57 -7.02 19.73
N LEU A 256 -3.38 -6.84 19.14
CA LEU A 256 -3.12 -7.24 17.76
C LEU A 256 -3.23 -8.77 17.60
N GLU A 257 -4.14 -9.22 16.75
CA GLU A 257 -4.31 -10.62 16.39
C GLU A 257 -3.59 -10.96 15.08
N SER A 258 -3.84 -10.17 14.02
CA SER A 258 -3.19 -10.35 12.72
C SER A 258 -3.22 -9.09 11.87
N LEU A 259 -2.38 -9.09 10.84
CA LEU A 259 -2.29 -8.07 9.80
C LEU A 259 -2.39 -8.76 8.43
N TYR A 260 -3.16 -8.17 7.52
CA TYR A 260 -3.18 -8.59 6.11
C TYR A 260 -2.68 -7.46 5.24
N ILE A 261 -1.74 -7.75 4.34
CA ILE A 261 -1.32 -6.81 3.29
C ILE A 261 -2.03 -7.21 2.01
N VAL A 262 -2.76 -6.27 1.43
CA VAL A 262 -3.61 -6.48 0.25
C VAL A 262 -3.17 -5.58 -0.91
N ASP A 263 -3.78 -5.79 -2.08
CA ASP A 263 -3.64 -4.94 -3.27
C ASP A 263 -2.23 -4.91 -3.86
N TRP A 264 -1.61 -6.09 -4.02
CA TRP A 264 -0.22 -6.27 -4.46
C TRP A 264 0.06 -5.95 -5.94
N GLU A 265 -0.84 -5.26 -6.64
CA GLU A 265 -0.71 -5.03 -8.07
C GLU A 265 0.51 -4.18 -8.46
N MET A 266 0.99 -3.33 -7.55
CA MET A 266 2.14 -2.45 -7.75
C MET A 266 3.50 -3.08 -7.40
N ILE A 267 3.53 -4.37 -7.06
CA ILE A 267 4.76 -5.10 -6.69
C ILE A 267 5.79 -5.01 -7.83
N ARG A 268 7.03 -4.65 -7.48
CA ARG A 268 8.13 -4.45 -8.43
C ARG A 268 9.49 -4.39 -7.73
N PRO A 269 10.61 -4.57 -8.46
CA PRO A 269 11.90 -4.14 -7.97
C PRO A 269 11.96 -2.61 -7.80
N SER A 270 12.43 -2.15 -6.64
CA SER A 270 12.74 -0.76 -6.30
C SER A 270 13.74 -0.73 -5.13
N ASP A 271 14.09 0.45 -4.67
CA ASP A 271 14.77 0.63 -3.38
C ASP A 271 13.80 0.52 -2.19
N ALA A 272 14.32 0.12 -1.03
CA ALA A 272 13.53 0.02 0.19
C ALA A 272 13.06 1.36 0.78
N ALA A 273 13.74 2.47 0.45
CA ALA A 273 13.38 3.78 0.99
C ALA A 273 12.03 4.25 0.41
N THR A 274 11.77 3.96 -0.86
CA THR A 274 10.46 4.19 -1.51
C THR A 274 9.31 3.61 -0.68
N GLU A 275 9.38 2.33 -0.32
CA GLU A 275 8.33 1.63 0.44
C GLU A 275 8.15 2.20 1.86
N LEU A 276 9.26 2.43 2.57
CA LEU A 276 9.22 3.02 3.92
C LEU A 276 8.67 4.45 3.91
N SER A 277 9.06 5.25 2.92
CA SER A 277 8.69 6.66 2.82
C SER A 277 7.18 6.87 2.69
N GLN A 278 6.52 6.03 1.87
CA GLN A 278 5.06 6.07 1.68
C GLN A 278 4.33 5.72 2.99
N MET A 279 4.71 4.62 3.64
CA MET A 279 4.09 4.22 4.90
C MET A 279 4.29 5.27 6.01
N VAL A 280 5.50 5.82 6.13
CA VAL A 280 5.82 6.87 7.12
C VAL A 280 4.95 8.11 6.90
N ALA A 281 4.83 8.58 5.66
CA ALA A 281 4.01 9.73 5.32
C ALA A 281 2.54 9.48 5.69
N GLU A 282 1.97 8.35 5.26
CA GLU A 282 0.56 8.02 5.46
C GLU A 282 0.20 7.78 6.94
N VAL A 283 1.12 7.22 7.73
CA VAL A 283 0.96 7.09 9.18
C VAL A 283 0.98 8.46 9.84
N TRP A 284 1.91 9.33 9.46
CA TRP A 284 1.98 10.68 10.00
C TRP A 284 0.74 11.50 9.64
N GLU A 285 0.28 11.46 8.38
CA GLU A 285 -0.95 12.12 7.94
C GLU A 285 -2.17 11.59 8.69
N ALA A 286 -2.32 10.27 8.82
CA ALA A 286 -3.43 9.69 9.58
C ALA A 286 -3.41 10.13 11.06
N GLY A 287 -2.23 10.23 11.67
CA GLY A 287 -2.09 10.80 13.02
C GLY A 287 -2.45 12.29 13.09
N ASP A 288 -2.09 13.09 12.08
CA ASP A 288 -2.31 14.54 12.07
C ASP A 288 -3.76 14.93 11.77
N PHE A 289 -4.43 14.16 10.91
CA PHE A 289 -5.81 14.38 10.48
C PHE A 289 -6.87 13.63 11.30
N SER A 290 -6.45 12.80 12.26
CA SER A 290 -7.38 12.15 13.17
C SER A 290 -8.04 13.15 14.13
N SER A 291 -9.31 12.90 14.46
CA SER A 291 -10.03 13.63 15.50
C SER A 291 -9.65 13.18 16.91
N CYS A 292 -8.99 12.02 17.05
CA CYS A 292 -8.55 11.48 18.33
C CYS A 292 -7.26 12.18 18.81
N PRO A 293 -7.23 12.77 20.03
CA PRO A 293 -6.04 13.45 20.55
C PRO A 293 -4.78 12.58 20.64
N ASP A 294 -4.96 11.27 20.85
CA ASP A 294 -3.86 10.33 21.04
C ASP A 294 -3.29 9.78 19.72
N ALA A 295 -3.97 10.02 18.59
CA ALA A 295 -3.59 9.47 17.29
C ALA A 295 -2.19 9.91 16.83
N LYS A 296 -1.78 11.14 17.12
CA LYS A 296 -0.41 11.63 16.81
C LYS A 296 0.65 10.83 17.55
N ALA A 297 0.42 10.53 18.83
CA ALA A 297 1.33 9.73 19.63
C ALA A 297 1.35 8.27 19.15
N ALA A 298 0.17 7.70 18.86
CA ALA A 298 0.01 6.36 18.30
C ALA A 298 0.74 6.21 16.95
N ALA A 299 0.55 7.15 16.01
CA ALA A 299 1.23 7.19 14.73
C ALA A 299 2.75 7.23 14.90
N LYS A 300 3.26 8.09 15.79
CA LYS A 300 4.70 8.13 16.09
C LYS A 300 5.20 6.80 16.67
N HIS A 301 4.45 6.17 17.57
CA HIS A 301 4.82 4.87 18.13
C HIS A 301 4.85 3.75 17.09
N LEU A 302 3.93 3.78 16.14
CA LEU A 302 3.92 2.87 14.98
C LEU A 302 5.18 3.06 14.15
N THR A 303 5.48 4.29 13.72
CA THR A 303 6.66 4.55 12.88
C THR A 303 7.97 4.17 13.60
N LEU A 304 8.08 4.46 14.90
CA LEU A 304 9.25 4.04 15.69
C LEU A 304 9.38 2.51 15.72
N GLY A 305 8.27 1.78 15.91
CA GLY A 305 8.26 0.32 15.86
C GLY A 305 8.68 -0.22 14.49
N LEU A 306 8.11 0.34 13.42
CA LEU A 306 8.40 0.00 12.02
C LEU A 306 9.87 0.17 11.69
N CYS A 307 10.40 1.38 11.87
CA CYS A 307 11.77 1.72 11.50
C CYS A 307 12.80 0.96 12.35
N SER A 308 12.55 0.80 13.65
CA SER A 308 13.47 0.08 14.56
C SER A 308 13.57 -1.40 14.21
N GLU A 309 12.43 -2.07 14.01
CA GLU A 309 12.42 -3.50 13.66
C GLU A 309 12.90 -3.75 12.23
N TYR A 310 12.59 -2.85 11.28
CA TYR A 310 13.14 -2.93 9.94
C TYR A 310 14.67 -2.84 9.95
N LYS A 311 15.23 -1.86 10.69
CA LYS A 311 16.68 -1.72 10.87
C LYS A 311 17.29 -2.97 11.48
N SER A 312 16.71 -3.45 12.59
CA SER A 312 17.17 -4.65 13.28
C SER A 312 17.16 -5.86 12.35
N GLY A 313 16.08 -6.02 11.59
CA GLY A 313 15.90 -7.09 10.61
C GLY A 313 16.94 -7.03 9.49
N MET A 314 17.19 -5.87 8.90
CA MET A 314 18.19 -5.71 7.83
C MET A 314 19.63 -5.84 8.32
N GLY A 315 19.91 -5.51 9.58
CA GLY A 315 21.24 -5.54 10.18
C GLY A 315 22.08 -4.34 9.76
N GLN A 316 22.45 -4.26 8.49
CA GLN A 316 23.11 -3.09 7.89
C GLN A 316 22.17 -2.43 6.89
N LEU A 317 21.90 -1.14 7.11
CA LEU A 317 21.11 -0.34 6.18
C LEU A 317 21.99 0.31 5.11
N PRO A 318 21.45 0.54 3.90
CA PRO A 318 22.11 1.36 2.89
C PRO A 318 22.48 2.74 3.42
N GLU A 319 23.63 3.24 2.99
CA GLU A 319 24.04 4.61 3.31
C GLU A 319 22.99 5.61 2.79
N GLY A 320 22.62 6.57 3.62
CA GLY A 320 21.65 7.60 3.24
C GLY A 320 20.18 7.17 3.30
N ILE A 321 19.82 5.94 3.70
CA ILE A 321 18.41 5.50 3.73
C ILE A 321 17.49 6.46 4.50
N LEU A 322 17.95 7.00 5.63
CA LEU A 322 17.18 7.97 6.41
C LEU A 322 16.84 9.21 5.57
N ARG A 323 17.82 9.72 4.83
CA ARG A 323 17.66 10.88 3.96
C ARG A 323 16.66 10.57 2.84
N GLU A 324 16.79 9.42 2.18
CA GLU A 324 15.89 9.03 1.09
C GLU A 324 14.45 8.80 1.61
N VAL A 325 14.28 8.20 2.78
CA VAL A 325 12.95 8.05 3.43
C VAL A 325 12.33 9.41 3.74
N MET A 326 13.11 10.36 4.27
CA MET A 326 12.63 11.72 4.53
C MET A 326 12.23 12.46 3.25
N LEU A 327 13.04 12.35 2.18
CA LEU A 327 12.73 12.96 0.89
C LEU A 327 11.45 12.38 0.29
N GLY A 328 11.32 11.05 0.29
CA GLY A 328 10.13 10.36 -0.20
C GLY A 328 8.88 10.72 0.60
N ALA A 329 8.99 10.76 1.93
CA ALA A 329 7.85 11.02 2.80
C ALA A 329 7.37 12.47 2.67
N GLY A 330 8.30 13.43 2.65
CA GLY A 330 7.98 14.83 2.42
C GLY A 330 7.35 15.03 1.03
N ALA A 331 7.92 14.43 -0.01
CA ALA A 331 7.35 14.47 -1.35
C ALA A 331 5.94 13.88 -1.41
N HIS A 332 5.71 12.77 -0.71
CA HIS A 332 4.39 12.12 -0.63
C HIS A 332 3.35 13.06 -0.03
N VAL A 333 3.61 13.61 1.18
CA VAL A 333 2.67 14.52 1.84
C VAL A 333 2.38 15.75 0.99
N THR A 334 3.41 16.34 0.38
CA THR A 334 3.22 17.52 -0.49
C THR A 334 2.24 17.25 -1.63
N VAL A 335 2.33 16.07 -2.25
CA VAL A 335 1.53 15.70 -3.42
C VAL A 335 0.16 15.16 -3.05
N TRP A 336 0.08 14.32 -2.03
CA TRP A 336 -1.09 13.46 -1.80
C TRP A 336 -2.02 13.94 -0.70
N VAL A 337 -1.59 14.81 0.23
CA VAL A 337 -2.39 15.12 1.44
C VAL A 337 -3.82 15.56 1.14
N SER A 338 -4.02 16.43 0.14
CA SER A 338 -5.36 16.93 -0.22
C SER A 338 -6.21 15.94 -1.01
N ILE A 339 -5.62 14.86 -1.50
CA ILE A 339 -6.32 13.77 -2.21
C ILE A 339 -6.61 12.65 -1.21
N GLY A 340 -5.59 12.17 -0.50
CA GLY A 340 -5.68 11.06 0.43
C GLY A 340 -6.49 11.37 1.69
N PHE A 341 -6.53 12.62 2.13
CA PHE A 341 -7.23 13.06 3.35
C PHE A 341 -8.29 14.13 3.06
N ALA A 342 -8.85 14.12 1.85
CA ALA A 342 -9.86 15.07 1.39
C ALA A 342 -11.09 15.15 2.32
N GLU A 343 -11.48 14.03 2.92
CA GLU A 343 -12.64 13.94 3.82
C GLU A 343 -12.34 14.45 5.24
N GLN A 344 -11.08 14.37 5.68
CA GLN A 344 -10.67 14.74 7.04
C GLN A 344 -10.14 16.18 7.12
N GLY A 345 -9.72 16.75 5.99
CA GLY A 345 -9.04 18.03 5.94
C GLY A 345 -9.80 19.13 5.21
N ASN A 346 -9.21 20.32 5.27
CA ASN A 346 -9.55 21.48 4.46
C ASN A 346 -8.27 22.19 4.02
N GLU A 347 -8.39 23.24 3.20
CA GLU A 347 -7.22 23.92 2.63
C GLU A 347 -6.22 24.42 3.69
N LEU A 348 -6.70 24.84 4.87
CA LEU A 348 -5.83 25.29 5.96
C LEU A 348 -5.04 24.14 6.58
N THR A 349 -5.68 22.98 6.81
CA THR A 349 -4.98 21.81 7.36
C THR A 349 -4.04 21.19 6.32
N PHE A 350 -4.44 21.15 5.04
CA PHE A 350 -3.56 20.71 3.96
C PHE A 350 -2.34 21.60 3.83
N LYS A 351 -2.51 22.93 3.90
CA LYS A 351 -1.38 23.84 3.89
C LYS A 351 -0.42 23.60 5.07
N LYS A 352 -0.92 23.43 6.30
CA LYS A 352 -0.08 23.10 7.46
C LYS A 352 0.69 21.79 7.27
N ALA A 353 0.04 20.79 6.68
CA ALA A 353 0.68 19.51 6.42
C ALA A 353 1.79 19.65 5.37
N ARG A 354 1.53 20.37 4.27
CA ARG A 354 2.56 20.70 3.27
C ARG A 354 3.71 21.51 3.87
N ASP A 355 3.43 22.47 4.75
CA ASP A 355 4.46 23.28 5.42
C ASP A 355 5.35 22.39 6.32
N SER A 356 4.78 21.37 6.96
CA SER A 356 5.53 20.38 7.74
C SER A 356 6.38 19.47 6.83
N ALA A 357 5.81 19.02 5.71
CA ALA A 357 6.52 18.24 4.70
C ALA A 357 7.69 19.00 4.08
N MET A 358 7.53 20.31 3.86
CA MET A 358 8.60 21.18 3.35
C MET A 358 9.78 21.26 4.31
N GLN A 359 9.54 21.34 5.62
CA GLN A 359 10.63 21.33 6.60
C GLN A 359 11.42 20.01 6.53
N VAL A 360 10.72 18.88 6.38
CA VAL A 360 11.36 17.56 6.22
C VAL A 360 12.17 17.49 4.92
N LEU A 361 11.61 17.97 3.80
CA LEU A 361 12.29 18.04 2.51
C LEU A 361 13.55 18.91 2.58
N GLU A 362 13.46 20.12 3.11
CA GLU A 362 14.60 21.04 3.21
C GLU A 362 15.75 20.43 4.01
N VAL A 363 15.46 19.82 5.17
CA VAL A 363 16.49 19.15 5.97
C VAL A 363 17.11 17.97 5.25
N ALA A 364 16.33 17.19 4.50
CA ALA A 364 16.84 16.04 3.77
C ALA A 364 17.58 16.42 2.47
N LEU A 365 17.28 17.59 1.89
CA LEU A 365 17.99 18.10 0.71
C LEU A 365 19.40 18.59 1.05
N GLU A 366 19.65 18.98 2.31
CA GLU A 366 20.99 19.33 2.77
C GLU A 366 21.91 18.09 2.89
N LYS A 367 23.20 18.26 2.57
CA LYS A 367 24.17 17.14 2.45
C LYS A 367 24.51 16.46 3.78
N ASP A 368 24.35 17.17 4.90
CA ASP A 368 24.56 16.64 6.25
C ASP A 368 23.20 16.53 6.96
N VAL A 369 22.51 15.40 6.78
CA VAL A 369 21.26 15.12 7.52
C VAL A 369 21.59 14.76 8.96
N ARG A 370 21.96 15.75 9.76
CA ARG A 370 21.84 15.68 11.21
C ARG A 370 20.50 16.29 11.53
N LEU A 371 19.46 15.47 11.78
CA LEU A 371 18.27 16.02 12.46
C LEU A 371 18.79 16.63 13.77
N GLN A 372 18.94 17.96 13.80
CA GLN A 372 18.93 18.68 15.05
C GLN A 372 17.53 18.43 15.56
N THR A 373 17.43 17.63 16.62
CA THR A 373 16.18 17.07 17.17
C THR A 373 15.18 18.14 17.59
N ASP A 374 15.59 19.41 17.57
CA ASP A 374 14.89 20.51 18.18
C ASP A 374 14.17 21.39 17.13
N SER A 375 14.45 21.25 15.83
CA SER A 375 13.85 22.11 14.77
C SER A 375 12.91 21.40 13.78
N VAL A 376 12.94 20.07 13.68
CA VAL A 376 12.08 19.29 12.78
C VAL A 376 11.24 18.32 13.59
N GLN A 377 9.93 18.28 13.34
CA GLN A 377 9.05 17.29 13.95
C GLN A 377 9.49 15.88 13.54
N ASP A 378 10.00 15.09 14.48
CA ASP A 378 10.41 13.71 14.21
C ASP A 378 9.18 12.83 13.97
N TRP A 379 8.97 12.43 12.71
CA TRP A 379 7.91 11.52 12.27
C TRP A 379 8.15 10.06 12.70
N GLY A 380 9.18 9.81 13.51
CA GLY A 380 9.60 8.48 14.00
C GLY A 380 10.70 7.84 13.16
N VAL A 381 11.12 8.50 12.08
CA VAL A 381 12.18 8.03 11.17
C VAL A 381 13.57 8.05 11.79
N SER A 382 13.75 8.78 12.90
CA SER A 382 15.02 8.82 13.63
C SER A 382 15.52 7.43 14.07
N ALA A 383 14.63 6.45 14.19
CA ALA A 383 14.98 5.05 14.47
C ALA A 383 15.76 4.35 13.34
N LEU A 384 15.83 4.93 12.13
CA LEU A 384 16.68 4.44 11.04
C LEU A 384 18.15 4.87 11.15
N ARG A 385 18.49 5.78 12.08
CA ARG A 385 19.88 6.23 12.33
C ARG A 385 20.76 5.11 12.83
#